data_AF-A0A359CDI1-F1
#
_entry.id   AF-A0A359CDI1-F1
#
_cell.length_a   1.000
_cell.length_b   1.000
_cell.length_c   1.000
_cell.angle_alpha   90.00
_cell.angle_beta   90.00
_cell.angle_gamma   90.00
#
_symmetry.space_group_name_H-M   'P 1'
#
loop_
_entity.id
_entity.type
_entity.pdbx_description
1 polymer ?
#
loop_
_entity_poly.entity_id
_entity_poly.type
_entity_poly.pdbx_seq_one_letter_code
_entity_poly.pdbx_strand_id
1 'polypeptide(L)'
;MFMKKILLMLSCMAILAGCSKSENEPEVIKNDYANTKWTATDDIAELIYGKTCTTTIEFFEDYTCQEINKRVGMKFGAGTFVEPGTYKLKKDSIYWTIGKNTIGGIAKGSVLATNMGTVSGGKRTYTKE
;
A
#
# COMPACT_ATOMS: atom_id res chain seq x y z
N MET A 1 41.70 -8.40 58.12
CA MET A 1 40.30 -8.59 57.70
C MET A 1 39.77 -7.18 57.40
N PHE A 2 39.76 -6.67 56.17
CA PHE A 2 38.49 -6.38 55.46
C PHE A 2 38.68 -5.80 54.05
N MET A 3 39.88 -5.76 53.44
CA MET A 3 40.09 -5.03 52.17
C MET A 3 40.05 -5.87 50.88
N LYS A 4 39.95 -7.21 50.95
CA LYS A 4 39.99 -8.08 49.75
C LYS A 4 38.64 -8.41 49.12
N LYS A 5 37.51 -7.95 49.69
CA LYS A 5 36.17 -8.27 49.18
C LYS A 5 35.52 -7.16 48.34
N ILE A 6 36.08 -5.95 48.34
CA ILE A 6 35.46 -4.80 47.65
C ILE A 6 35.82 -4.78 46.15
N LEU A 7 36.92 -5.41 45.75
CA LEU A 7 37.37 -5.37 44.35
C LEU A 7 36.51 -6.22 43.39
N LEU A 8 35.70 -7.15 43.90
CA LEU A 8 34.85 -7.98 43.02
C LEU A 8 33.54 -7.30 42.61
N MET A 9 33.09 -6.28 43.34
CA MET A 9 31.80 -5.60 43.08
C MET A 9 31.86 -4.53 41.99
N LEU A 10 33.05 -4.13 41.51
CA LEU A 10 33.16 -3.17 40.40
C LEU A 10 33.11 -3.83 39.00
N SER A 11 33.23 -5.16 38.92
CA SER A 11 33.30 -5.85 37.63
C SER A 11 31.93 -6.22 37.01
N CYS A 12 30.83 -6.05 37.76
CA CYS A 12 29.48 -6.36 37.27
C CYS A 12 28.73 -5.17 36.65
N MET A 13 29.31 -3.98 36.59
CA MET A 13 28.65 -2.79 36.00
C MET A 13 29.04 -2.51 34.55
N ALA A 14 29.96 -3.29 33.97
CA ALA A 14 30.48 -3.04 32.61
C ALA A 14 29.74 -3.79 31.48
N ILE A 15 28.61 -4.47 31.75
CA ILE A 15 27.90 -5.27 30.72
C ILE A 15 26.65 -4.55 30.17
N LEU A 16 26.28 -3.37 30.67
CA LEU A 16 25.15 -2.60 30.11
C LEU A 16 25.51 -1.70 28.91
N ALA A 17 26.75 -1.75 28.41
CA ALA A 17 27.16 -1.06 27.17
C ALA A 17 26.97 -1.93 25.90
N GLY A 18 26.08 -2.92 25.94
CA GLY A 18 25.74 -3.76 24.80
C GLY A 18 24.63 -3.16 23.95
N CYS A 19 25.01 -2.44 22.89
CA CYS A 19 24.15 -1.91 21.82
C CYS A 19 22.96 -1.06 22.30
N SER A 20 23.17 0.26 22.42
CA SER A 20 22.09 1.19 22.07
C SER A 20 21.79 0.96 20.60
N LYS A 21 20.90 0.01 20.31
CA LYS A 21 20.15 0.00 19.06
C LYS A 21 19.39 1.31 19.13
N SER A 22 19.92 2.33 18.46
CA SER A 22 19.20 3.57 18.20
C SER A 22 17.82 3.12 17.77
N GLU A 23 16.82 3.40 18.60
CA GLU A 23 15.43 3.21 18.21
C GLU A 23 15.32 3.96 16.90
N ASN A 24 15.16 3.19 15.82
CA ASN A 24 15.11 3.71 14.47
C ASN A 24 14.17 4.90 14.50
N GLU A 25 14.68 6.09 14.21
CA GLU A 25 13.81 7.19 13.84
C GLU A 25 12.81 6.63 12.82
N PRO A 26 11.51 6.86 12.99
CA PRO A 26 10.52 6.33 12.08
C PRO A 26 10.92 6.75 10.67
N GLU A 27 11.23 5.78 9.80
CA GLU A 27 11.51 6.06 8.39
C GLU A 27 10.35 6.91 7.87
N VAL A 28 10.62 8.16 7.57
CA VAL A 28 9.63 9.06 6.95
C VAL A 28 9.44 8.55 5.53
N ILE A 29 8.44 7.68 5.36
CA ILE A 29 8.10 7.15 4.05
C ILE A 29 7.50 8.29 3.24
N LYS A 30 8.23 8.72 2.21
CA LYS A 30 7.76 9.75 1.28
C LYS A 30 6.51 9.24 0.55
N ASN A 31 5.45 10.05 0.54
CA ASN A 31 4.21 9.72 -0.15
C ASN A 31 4.26 10.11 -1.63
N ASP A 32 4.95 9.30 -2.43
CA ASP A 32 5.05 9.51 -3.89
C ASP A 32 3.75 9.20 -4.66
N TYR A 33 2.72 8.73 -3.95
CA TYR A 33 1.41 8.42 -4.52
C TYR A 33 0.41 9.56 -4.34
N ALA A 34 0.66 10.52 -3.45
CA ALA A 34 -0.25 11.65 -3.27
C ALA A 34 -0.51 12.40 -4.59
N ASN A 35 -1.78 12.76 -4.81
CA ASN A 35 -2.29 13.44 -6.00
C ASN A 35 -1.99 12.70 -7.31
N THR A 36 -1.98 11.36 -7.28
CA THR A 36 -1.79 10.54 -8.49
C THR A 36 -3.03 9.73 -8.83
N LYS A 37 -3.20 9.45 -10.13
CA LYS A 37 -4.27 8.64 -10.69
C LYS A 37 -3.70 7.46 -11.43
N TRP A 38 -4.32 6.30 -11.25
CA TRP A 38 -3.85 5.03 -11.80
C TRP A 38 -5.03 4.27 -12.36
N THR A 39 -4.98 3.88 -13.64
CA THR A 39 -6.10 3.25 -14.33
C THR A 39 -5.72 1.87 -14.87
N ALA A 40 -6.63 0.92 -14.71
CA ALA A 40 -6.55 -0.42 -15.28
C ALA A 40 -7.87 -0.78 -15.98
N THR A 41 -7.78 -1.66 -16.97
CA THR A 41 -8.97 -2.37 -17.48
C THR A 41 -9.47 -3.36 -16.43
N ASP A 42 -10.78 -3.46 -16.26
CA ASP A 42 -11.42 -4.41 -15.35
C ASP A 42 -12.03 -5.57 -16.12
N ASP A 43 -11.20 -6.55 -16.44
CA ASP A 43 -11.57 -7.74 -17.21
C ASP A 43 -12.66 -8.62 -16.54
N ILE A 44 -12.72 -8.62 -15.21
CA ILE A 44 -13.78 -9.29 -14.45
C ILE A 44 -15.11 -8.56 -14.68
N ALA A 45 -15.12 -7.23 -14.59
CA ALA A 45 -16.29 -6.43 -14.89
C ALA A 45 -16.67 -6.54 -16.38
N GLU A 46 -15.70 -6.56 -17.29
CA GLU A 46 -15.96 -6.76 -18.72
C GLU A 46 -16.64 -8.10 -19.00
N LEU A 47 -16.24 -9.17 -18.29
CA LEU A 47 -16.91 -10.48 -18.39
C LEU A 47 -18.37 -10.43 -17.92
N ILE A 48 -18.67 -9.67 -16.87
CA ILE A 48 -20.02 -9.56 -16.29
C ILE A 48 -20.92 -8.63 -17.11
N TYR A 49 -20.39 -7.49 -17.58
CA TYR A 49 -21.16 -6.42 -18.22
C TYR A 49 -21.01 -6.37 -19.76
N GLY A 50 -20.16 -7.21 -20.35
CA GLY A 50 -20.07 -7.47 -21.79
C GLY A 50 -19.42 -6.38 -22.64
N LYS A 51 -18.80 -5.38 -22.02
CA LYS A 51 -18.16 -4.22 -22.67
C LYS A 51 -17.05 -3.64 -21.79
N THR A 52 -16.22 -2.76 -22.38
CA THR A 52 -15.07 -2.14 -21.71
C THR A 52 -15.44 -1.52 -20.37
N CYS A 53 -14.72 -1.96 -19.34
CA CYS A 53 -14.84 -1.49 -17.97
C CYS A 53 -13.45 -1.08 -17.48
N THR A 54 -13.37 0.02 -16.74
CA THR A 54 -12.11 0.50 -16.18
C THR A 54 -12.27 0.78 -14.69
N THR A 55 -11.19 0.53 -13.96
CA THR A 55 -11.05 0.91 -12.56
C THR A 55 -9.90 1.91 -12.46
N THR A 56 -10.19 3.08 -11.91
CA THR A 56 -9.20 4.12 -11.60
C THR A 56 -9.08 4.26 -10.09
N ILE A 57 -7.86 4.29 -9.57
CA ILE A 57 -7.57 4.65 -8.18
C ILE A 57 -6.92 6.03 -8.15
N GLU A 58 -7.53 6.95 -7.41
CA GLU A 58 -6.99 8.28 -7.13
C GLU A 58 -6.55 8.36 -5.68
N PHE A 59 -5.29 8.71 -5.45
CA PHE A 59 -4.69 8.84 -4.12
C PHE A 59 -4.55 10.31 -3.73
N PHE A 60 -4.97 10.65 -2.51
CA PHE A 60 -4.91 12.01 -1.97
C PHE A 60 -3.83 12.17 -0.90
N GLU A 61 -3.43 13.40 -0.59
CA GLU A 61 -2.33 13.70 0.36
C GLU A 61 -2.59 13.19 1.79
N ASP A 62 -3.86 13.16 2.20
CA ASP A 62 -4.30 12.81 3.56
C ASP A 62 -4.47 11.31 3.81
N TYR A 63 -3.84 10.48 2.97
CA TYR A 63 -3.96 9.01 2.99
C TYR A 63 -5.37 8.48 2.70
N THR A 64 -6.24 9.31 2.12
CA THR A 64 -7.51 8.87 1.54
C THR A 64 -7.37 8.55 0.06
N CYS A 65 -8.28 7.74 -0.46
CA CYS A 65 -8.33 7.46 -1.90
C CYS A 65 -9.77 7.27 -2.35
N GLN A 66 -9.98 7.25 -3.66
CA GLN A 66 -11.24 6.82 -4.24
C GLN A 66 -11.00 5.84 -5.38
N GLU A 67 -11.88 4.85 -5.47
CA GLU A 67 -11.99 3.96 -6.62
C GLU A 67 -13.12 4.45 -7.53
N ILE A 68 -12.79 4.67 -8.80
CA ILE A 68 -13.72 5.11 -9.83
C ILE A 68 -13.87 3.98 -10.83
N ASN A 69 -15.03 3.34 -10.81
CA ASN A 69 -15.38 2.26 -11.72
C ASN A 69 -16.25 2.82 -12.84
N LYS A 70 -15.75 2.78 -14.07
CA LYS A 70 -16.48 3.21 -15.27
C LYS A 70 -16.89 2.00 -16.09
N ARG A 71 -18.20 1.89 -16.36
CA ARG A 71 -18.79 0.80 -17.13
C ARG A 71 -19.51 1.37 -18.34
N VAL A 72 -19.06 1.03 -19.54
CA VAL A 72 -19.63 1.54 -20.80
C VAL A 72 -20.51 0.46 -21.42
N GLY A 73 -21.84 0.61 -21.51
CA GLY A 73 -22.69 -0.48 -22.06
C GLY A 73 -24.20 -0.34 -21.89
N MET A 74 -24.96 -1.37 -22.32
CA MET A 74 -26.43 -1.34 -22.38
C MET A 74 -27.08 -1.18 -20.99
N LYS A 75 -27.88 -0.10 -20.84
CA LYS A 75 -28.90 0.29 -19.85
C LYS A 75 -28.81 -0.19 -18.38
N PHE A 76 -28.49 -1.45 -18.08
CA PHE A 76 -28.40 -1.97 -16.72
C PHE A 76 -26.95 -1.99 -16.24
N GLY A 77 -26.67 -1.26 -15.16
CA GLY A 77 -25.35 -1.25 -14.50
C GLY A 77 -24.29 -0.38 -15.18
N ALA A 78 -24.61 0.29 -16.29
CA ALA A 78 -23.74 1.30 -16.90
C ALA A 78 -23.69 2.57 -16.05
N GLY A 79 -22.53 3.22 -16.03
CA GLY A 79 -22.33 4.43 -15.26
C GLY A 79 -20.91 4.56 -14.71
N THR A 80 -20.74 5.62 -13.92
CA THR A 80 -19.54 5.86 -13.13
C THR A 80 -19.91 5.69 -11.67
N PHE A 81 -19.20 4.81 -10.99
CA PHE A 81 -19.39 4.52 -9.57
C PHE A 81 -18.13 4.95 -8.84
N VAL A 82 -18.29 5.70 -7.75
CA VAL A 82 -17.17 6.20 -6.96
C VAL A 82 -17.31 5.65 -5.55
N GLU A 83 -16.26 4.98 -5.08
CA GLU A 83 -16.21 4.39 -3.75
C GLU A 83 -15.03 4.98 -2.98
N PRO A 84 -15.26 5.58 -1.80
CA PRO A 84 -14.18 6.14 -0.99
C PRO A 84 -13.40 5.04 -0.28
N GLY A 85 -12.15 5.34 0.07
CA GLY A 85 -11.30 4.46 0.82
C GLY A 85 -10.10 5.15 1.46
N THR A 86 -9.19 4.34 1.98
CA THR A 86 -7.95 4.79 2.61
C THR A 86 -6.78 3.96 2.13
N TYR A 87 -5.58 4.51 2.19
CA TYR A 87 -4.37 3.79 1.84
C TYR A 87 -3.25 4.00 2.85
N LYS A 88 -2.28 3.08 2.80
CA LYS A 88 -1.06 3.14 3.61
C LYS A 88 0.14 2.74 2.78
N LEU A 89 1.28 3.29 3.16
CA LEU A 89 2.56 2.97 2.55
C LEU A 89 3.36 2.05 3.47
N LYS A 90 4.05 1.08 2.89
CA LYS A 90 4.96 0.18 3.60
C LYS A 90 6.16 -0.10 2.70
N LYS A 91 7.29 0.54 3.00
CA LYS A 91 8.48 0.53 2.14
C LYS A 91 8.07 0.95 0.71
N ASP A 92 8.37 0.11 -0.29
CA ASP A 92 8.08 0.38 -1.70
C ASP A 92 6.65 -0.02 -2.12
N SER A 93 5.82 -0.44 -1.17
CA SER A 93 4.47 -0.95 -1.44
C SER A 93 3.39 0.01 -0.97
N ILE A 94 2.34 0.13 -1.77
CA ILE A 94 1.08 0.80 -1.42
C ILE A 94 0.00 -0.24 -1.18
N TYR A 95 -0.85 0.01 -0.17
CA TYR A 95 -2.01 -0.82 0.13
C TYR A 95 -3.22 0.09 0.30
N TRP A 96 -4.25 -0.08 -0.52
CA TRP A 96 -5.49 0.68 -0.41
C TRP A 96 -6.65 -0.23 -0.07
N THR A 97 -7.62 0.33 0.66
CA THR A 97 -8.81 -0.37 1.14
C THR A 97 -10.04 0.36 0.69
N ILE A 98 -10.88 -0.31 -0.10
CA ILE A 98 -12.22 0.12 -0.48
C ILE A 98 -13.22 -0.83 0.17
N GLY A 99 -14.09 -0.30 1.03
CA GLY A 99 -14.98 -1.13 1.85
C GLY A 99 -14.22 -2.13 2.74
N LYS A 100 -14.36 -3.43 2.46
CA LYS A 100 -13.67 -4.52 3.17
C LYS A 100 -12.48 -5.11 2.40
N ASN A 101 -12.25 -4.65 1.18
CA ASN A 101 -11.25 -5.22 0.28
C ASN A 101 -9.97 -4.40 0.33
N THR A 102 -8.85 -5.04 0.62
CA THR A 102 -7.53 -4.41 0.58
C THR A 102 -6.73 -4.99 -0.58
N ILE A 103 -6.24 -4.10 -1.46
CA ILE A 103 -5.35 -4.45 -2.56
C ILE A 103 -3.97 -3.87 -2.26
N GLY A 104 -2.93 -4.63 -2.58
CA GLY A 104 -1.54 -4.20 -2.45
C GLY A 104 -0.86 -4.14 -3.81
N GLY A 105 0.04 -3.18 -3.99
CA GLY A 105 0.84 -3.07 -5.20
C GLY A 105 2.18 -2.40 -5.00
N ILE A 106 3.03 -2.51 -6.01
CA ILE A 106 4.35 -1.89 -6.09
C ILE A 106 4.39 -1.07 -7.38
N ALA A 107 4.66 0.23 -7.25
CA ALA A 107 4.89 1.09 -8.40
C ALA A 107 6.35 1.06 -8.85
N LYS A 108 6.55 1.02 -10.17
CA LYS A 108 7.84 1.25 -10.83
C LYS A 108 7.60 2.16 -12.04
N GLY A 109 8.00 3.43 -11.93
CA GLY A 109 7.70 4.44 -12.95
C GLY A 109 6.19 4.67 -13.07
N SER A 110 5.66 4.58 -14.28
CA SER A 110 4.22 4.76 -14.57
C SER A 110 3.39 3.47 -14.47
N VAL A 111 3.95 2.40 -13.89
CA VAL A 111 3.29 1.09 -13.78
C VAL A 111 3.13 0.70 -12.32
N LEU A 112 1.91 0.35 -11.91
CA LEU A 112 1.57 -0.16 -10.58
C LEU A 112 1.09 -1.62 -10.70
N ALA A 113 1.97 -2.56 -10.36
CA ALA A 113 1.67 -3.98 -10.37
C ALA A 113 1.04 -4.40 -9.04
N THR A 114 -0.09 -5.10 -9.09
CA THR A 114 -0.86 -5.43 -7.89
C THR A 114 -0.87 -6.92 -7.56
N ASN A 115 -1.33 -7.26 -6.36
CA ASN A 115 -1.61 -8.64 -5.96
C ASN A 115 -2.99 -9.14 -6.42
N MET A 116 -3.84 -8.29 -7.01
CA MET A 116 -5.17 -8.64 -7.52
C MET A 116 -5.06 -9.49 -8.78
N GLY A 117 -5.82 -10.59 -8.83
CA GLY A 117 -5.86 -11.49 -9.99
C GLY A 117 -6.68 -10.95 -11.16
N THR A 118 -6.45 -11.50 -12.35
CA THR A 118 -7.26 -11.30 -13.57
C THR A 118 -7.95 -12.61 -13.95
N VAL A 119 -8.99 -12.55 -14.80
CA VAL A 119 -9.70 -13.70 -15.36
C VAL A 119 -8.76 -14.62 -16.16
N SER A 120 -7.75 -14.03 -16.82
CA SER A 120 -6.77 -14.74 -17.64
C SER A 120 -5.62 -15.41 -16.87
N GLY A 121 -5.62 -15.37 -15.53
CA GLY A 121 -4.58 -15.99 -14.70
C GLY A 121 -3.35 -15.13 -14.45
N GLY A 122 -3.43 -13.82 -14.65
CA GLY A 122 -2.38 -12.83 -14.37
C GLY A 122 -2.67 -11.96 -13.15
N LYS A 123 -1.99 -10.81 -13.10
CA LYS A 123 -2.21 -9.77 -12.10
C LYS A 123 -2.68 -8.48 -12.75
N ARG A 124 -3.59 -7.77 -12.09
CA ARG A 124 -4.06 -6.46 -12.54
C ARG A 124 -2.91 -5.47 -12.41
N THR A 125 -2.70 -4.70 -13.47
CA THR A 125 -1.67 -3.68 -13.54
C THR A 125 -2.32 -2.36 -13.90
N TYR A 126 -2.04 -1.33 -13.11
CA TYR A 126 -2.52 0.02 -13.38
C TYR A 126 -1.43 0.84 -14.05
N THR A 127 -1.83 1.77 -14.90
CA THR A 127 -0.95 2.76 -15.53
C THR A 127 -1.25 4.14 -14.97
N LYS A 128 -0.20 4.91 -14.69
CA LYS A 128 -0.32 6.28 -14.21
C LYS A 128 -0.90 7.18 -15.31
N GLU A 129 -1.89 8.00 -14.97
CA GLU A 129 -2.42 9.07 -15.84
C GLU A 129 -1.57 10.35 -15.77
#